data_AF-A0A947IIZ0-F1
#
_entry.id   AF-A0A947IIZ0-F1
#
_cell.length_a   1.000
_cell.length_b   1.000
_cell.length_c   1.000
_cell.angle_alpha   90.00
_cell.angle_beta   90.00
_cell.angle_gamma   90.00
#
_symmetry.space_group_name_H-M   'P 1'
#
loop_
_entity.id
_entity.type
_entity.pdbx_description
1 polymer ?
#
loop_
_entity_poly.entity_id
_entity_poly.type
_entity_poly.pdbx_seq_one_letter_code
_entity_poly.pdbx_strand_id
1 'polypeptide(L)'
;MKRVAAAILVMLVAWAVQAQNGKSQSWRDMAMDALRTGEVEKATQFYVKWTEADPTDAMSLYNLACCYSLLSRPDSAMNALTKAQQAGWSDSAHAADDSDLESLRARADFQKLLSEIARNARTRYGGYPMHTCEQRRVGQYLVVLPTDYDPNQRYPLVVLLHSYGSNPERFAEVTSFINTTDFIYAVPEAPYSVLDATGRTFSHLRERGNFHEDEGSARHTAEWIVSVADDMMKRYPIDGTRFSIIGFSQGAAMAHVTAAIFPERVTAYCAHGGYFVPQTITPERLAAEKTSGVRVLITHGKEDQAVSLDEGVYAYNLLKQAGVDVKLEILGGGHTFGPEVGRKVNEWLLALRQP
;
A
#
# COMPACT_ATOMS: atom_id res chain seq x y z
N MET A 1 -8.92 -30.07 51.83
CA MET A 1 -9.74 -29.02 51.19
C MET A 1 -8.87 -27.80 50.88
N LYS A 2 -8.02 -27.92 49.86
CA LYS A 2 -7.17 -26.85 49.31
C LYS A 2 -7.03 -27.20 47.83
N ARG A 3 -7.99 -26.78 47.00
CA ARG A 3 -8.02 -26.86 45.51
C ARG A 3 -9.43 -26.56 44.99
N VAL A 4 -10.00 -25.39 45.34
CA VAL A 4 -11.19 -24.84 44.65
C VAL A 4 -11.15 -23.29 44.64
N ALA A 5 -10.48 -22.64 45.59
CA ALA A 5 -10.48 -21.17 45.68
C ALA A 5 -9.59 -20.41 44.68
N ALA A 6 -8.75 -21.09 43.88
CA ALA A 6 -7.90 -20.43 42.87
C ALA A 6 -8.58 -20.26 41.50
N ALA A 7 -9.72 -20.91 41.26
CA ALA A 7 -10.43 -20.86 39.97
C ALA A 7 -11.42 -19.69 39.86
N ILE A 8 -11.79 -19.04 40.98
CA ILE A 8 -12.76 -17.93 40.98
C ILE A 8 -12.08 -16.56 40.85
N LEU A 9 -10.78 -16.46 41.17
CA LEU A 9 -10.02 -15.22 41.01
C LEU A 9 -9.50 -15.00 39.57
N VAL A 10 -9.42 -16.04 38.74
CA VAL A 10 -8.99 -15.94 37.33
C VAL A 10 -10.14 -15.55 36.38
N MET A 11 -11.40 -15.86 36.73
CA MET A 11 -12.56 -15.41 35.93
C MET A 11 -12.93 -13.94 36.16
N LEU A 12 -12.63 -13.36 37.32
CA LEU A 12 -12.87 -11.93 37.58
C LEU A 12 -11.81 -11.02 36.95
N VAL A 13 -10.63 -11.54 36.60
CA VAL A 13 -9.61 -10.80 35.84
C VAL A 13 -9.83 -10.95 34.32
N ALA A 14 -10.42 -12.06 33.86
CA ALA A 14 -10.80 -12.22 32.44
C ALA A 14 -11.95 -11.28 32.01
N TRP A 15 -12.89 -10.95 32.91
CA TRP A 15 -13.91 -9.93 32.64
C TRP A 15 -13.39 -8.48 32.77
N ALA A 16 -12.28 -8.27 33.47
CA ALA A 16 -11.66 -6.95 33.58
C ALA A 16 -10.67 -6.65 32.43
N VAL A 17 -10.08 -7.67 31.80
CA VAL A 17 -9.15 -7.49 30.65
C VAL A 17 -9.89 -7.42 29.31
N GLN A 18 -11.09 -8.02 29.19
CA GLN A 18 -11.97 -7.78 28.02
C GLN A 18 -12.67 -6.42 28.06
N ALA A 19 -12.69 -5.75 29.22
CA ALA A 19 -13.23 -4.41 29.40
C ALA A 19 -12.19 -3.27 29.21
N GLN A 20 -10.92 -3.58 28.94
CA GLN A 20 -9.84 -2.58 28.84
C GLN A 20 -9.34 -2.29 27.41
N ASN A 21 -9.98 -2.83 26.36
CA ASN A 21 -9.78 -2.39 24.97
C ASN A 21 -10.95 -1.54 24.41
N GLY A 22 -11.96 -1.26 25.24
CA GLY A 22 -13.05 -0.36 24.87
C GLY A 22 -12.62 1.10 25.00
N LYS A 23 -11.83 1.63 24.06
CA LYS A 23 -12.05 3.05 23.70
C LYS A 23 -13.54 3.12 23.38
N SER A 24 -14.28 3.99 24.08
CA SER A 24 -15.65 4.32 23.70
C SER A 24 -15.63 4.69 22.22
N GLN A 25 -16.03 3.78 21.34
CA GLN A 25 -16.10 4.09 19.92
C GLN A 25 -17.14 5.18 19.78
N SER A 26 -16.74 6.30 19.17
CA SER A 26 -17.71 7.34 18.86
C SER A 26 -18.71 6.81 17.84
N TRP A 27 -19.90 7.41 17.75
CA TRP A 27 -20.84 7.05 16.68
C TRP A 27 -20.19 7.20 15.30
N ARG A 28 -19.26 8.14 15.12
CA ARG A 28 -18.47 8.27 13.90
C ARG A 28 -17.59 7.04 13.62
N ASP A 29 -16.86 6.55 14.61
CA ASP A 29 -15.98 5.38 14.45
C ASP A 29 -16.79 4.13 14.09
N MET A 30 -17.93 3.94 14.75
CA MET A 30 -18.86 2.85 14.46
C MET A 30 -19.45 2.97 13.05
N ALA A 31 -19.73 4.20 12.59
CA ALA A 31 -20.25 4.45 11.25
C ALA A 31 -19.22 4.11 10.16
N MET A 32 -17.97 4.53 10.35
CA MET A 32 -16.87 4.24 9.42
C MET A 32 -16.59 2.73 9.33
N ASP A 33 -16.59 2.03 10.46
CA ASP A 33 -16.36 0.58 10.47
C ASP A 33 -17.48 -0.18 9.77
N ALA A 34 -18.75 0.18 10.05
CA ALA A 34 -19.90 -0.39 9.38
C ALA A 34 -19.89 -0.12 7.86
N LEU A 35 -19.46 1.06 7.43
CA LEU A 35 -19.36 1.38 5.99
C LEU A 35 -18.27 0.54 5.33
N ARG A 36 -17.12 0.36 6.00
CA ARG A 36 -16.01 -0.48 5.53
C ARG A 36 -16.39 -1.96 5.40
N THR A 37 -17.29 -2.45 6.24
CA THR A 37 -17.81 -3.83 6.18
C THR A 37 -19.01 -3.99 5.24
N GLY A 38 -19.45 -2.92 4.56
CA GLY A 38 -20.59 -2.93 3.65
C GLY A 38 -21.96 -2.91 4.33
N GLU A 39 -22.03 -2.69 5.65
CA GLU A 39 -23.26 -2.56 6.42
C GLU A 39 -23.84 -1.12 6.32
N VAL A 40 -24.23 -0.70 5.11
CA VAL A 40 -24.61 0.69 4.79
C VAL A 40 -25.75 1.23 5.66
N GLU A 41 -26.79 0.44 5.94
CA GLU A 41 -27.91 0.84 6.82
C GLU A 41 -27.43 1.14 8.24
N LYS A 42 -26.50 0.33 8.75
CA LYS A 42 -25.95 0.48 10.10
C LYS A 42 -25.02 1.69 10.17
N ALA A 43 -24.19 1.88 9.14
CA ALA A 43 -23.38 3.08 8.98
C ALA A 43 -24.25 4.35 8.98
N THR A 44 -25.35 4.33 8.23
CA THR A 44 -26.32 5.43 8.19
C THR A 44 -26.87 5.77 9.58
N GLN A 45 -27.29 4.76 10.36
CA GLN A 45 -27.83 4.98 11.72
C GLN A 45 -26.80 5.63 12.64
N PHE A 46 -25.55 5.22 12.55
CA PHE A 46 -24.47 5.80 13.36
C PHE A 46 -24.08 7.20 12.89
N TYR A 47 -24.00 7.46 11.58
CA TYR A 47 -23.76 8.80 11.05
C TYR A 47 -24.89 9.78 11.41
N VAL A 48 -26.15 9.35 11.42
CA VAL A 48 -27.26 10.19 11.91
C VAL A 48 -27.01 10.60 13.36
N LYS A 49 -26.76 9.64 14.26
CA LYS A 49 -26.47 9.95 15.67
C LYS A 49 -25.26 10.87 15.85
N TRP A 50 -24.21 10.67 15.05
CA TRP A 50 -23.02 11.51 15.11
C TRP A 50 -23.31 12.94 14.64
N THR A 51 -23.94 13.10 13.48
CA THR A 51 -24.21 14.42 12.89
C THR A 51 -25.30 15.20 13.61
N GLU A 52 -26.16 14.52 14.39
CA GLU A 52 -27.03 15.16 15.38
C GLU A 52 -26.23 15.73 16.57
N ALA A 53 -25.17 15.04 17.01
CA ALA A 53 -24.30 15.48 18.11
C ALA A 53 -23.28 16.54 17.66
N ASP A 54 -22.73 16.41 16.45
CA ASP A 54 -21.82 17.36 15.82
C ASP A 54 -22.32 17.70 14.39
N PRO A 55 -23.19 18.71 14.26
CA PRO A 55 -23.70 19.16 12.97
C PRO A 55 -22.67 19.96 12.15
N THR A 56 -21.45 20.15 12.67
CA THR A 56 -20.37 20.89 11.98
C THR A 56 -19.33 19.98 11.34
N ASP A 57 -19.41 18.66 11.56
CA ASP A 57 -18.54 17.68 10.91
C ASP A 57 -18.96 17.48 9.45
N ALA A 58 -18.43 18.33 8.57
CA ALA A 58 -18.69 18.32 7.14
C ALA A 58 -18.39 16.96 6.47
N MET A 59 -17.34 16.27 6.93
CA MET A 59 -16.95 14.97 6.36
C MET A 59 -17.98 13.90 6.71
N SER A 60 -18.43 13.85 7.97
CA SER A 60 -19.45 12.87 8.39
C SER A 60 -20.82 13.16 7.75
N LEU A 61 -21.16 14.43 7.52
CA LEU A 61 -22.37 14.82 6.77
C LEU A 61 -22.28 14.40 5.29
N TYR A 62 -21.10 14.53 4.68
CA TYR A 62 -20.85 14.03 3.32
C TYR A 62 -21.00 12.51 3.24
N ASN A 63 -20.36 11.77 4.15
CA ASN A 63 -20.46 10.31 4.20
C ASN A 63 -21.90 9.83 4.46
N LEU A 64 -22.67 10.57 5.27
CA LEU A 64 -24.11 10.32 5.46
C LEU A 64 -24.89 10.49 4.15
N ALA A 65 -24.54 11.48 3.33
CA ALA A 65 -25.15 11.65 2.01
C ALA A 65 -24.86 10.46 1.08
N CYS A 66 -23.61 9.98 1.05
CA CYS A 66 -23.22 8.79 0.29
C CYS A 66 -24.03 7.56 0.75
N CYS A 67 -24.14 7.33 2.06
CA CYS A 67 -24.94 6.24 2.61
C CYS A 67 -26.41 6.34 2.17
N TYR A 68 -27.04 7.53 2.23
CA TYR A 68 -28.41 7.70 1.77
C TYR A 68 -28.58 7.47 0.27
N SER A 69 -27.61 7.88 -0.55
CA SER A 69 -27.63 7.64 -1.99
C SER A 69 -27.54 6.14 -2.31
N LEU A 70 -26.61 5.41 -1.68
CA LEU A 70 -26.48 3.95 -1.80
C LEU A 70 -27.76 3.21 -1.39
N LEU A 71 -28.47 3.73 -0.38
CA LEU A 71 -29.77 3.19 0.07
C LEU A 71 -30.96 3.63 -0.80
N SER A 72 -30.72 4.23 -1.97
CA SER A 72 -31.76 4.75 -2.87
C SER A 72 -32.69 5.77 -2.19
N ARG A 73 -32.13 6.63 -1.33
CA ARG A 73 -32.85 7.72 -0.62
C ARG A 73 -32.33 9.09 -1.09
N PRO A 74 -32.62 9.51 -2.34
CA PRO A 74 -31.94 10.64 -2.96
C PRO A 74 -32.26 12.00 -2.30
N ASP A 75 -33.46 12.18 -1.74
CA ASP A 75 -33.79 13.44 -1.05
C ASP A 75 -33.07 13.58 0.30
N SER A 76 -32.93 12.48 1.04
CA SER A 76 -32.14 12.43 2.27
C SER A 76 -30.66 12.67 1.98
N ALA A 77 -30.16 12.11 0.88
CA ALA A 77 -28.79 12.33 0.42
C ALA A 77 -28.55 13.81 0.09
N MET A 78 -29.45 14.43 -0.69
CA MET A 78 -29.38 15.87 -1.00
C MET A 78 -29.41 16.76 0.25
N ASN A 79 -30.26 16.43 1.24
CA ASN A 79 -30.32 17.16 2.50
C ASN A 79 -29.01 17.05 3.29
N ALA A 80 -28.46 15.84 3.43
CA ALA A 80 -27.18 15.62 4.11
C ALA A 80 -26.02 16.33 3.40
N LEU A 81 -25.99 16.30 2.06
CA LEU A 81 -24.95 16.95 1.26
C LEU A 81 -25.03 18.48 1.35
N THR A 82 -26.25 19.04 1.40
CA THR A 82 -26.47 20.47 1.63
C THR A 82 -25.95 20.89 3.00
N LYS A 83 -26.21 20.09 4.04
CA LYS A 83 -25.65 20.32 5.38
C LYS A 83 -24.12 20.22 5.38
N ALA A 84 -23.54 19.26 4.65
CA ALA A 84 -22.08 19.13 4.50
C ALA A 84 -21.47 20.41 3.90
N GLN A 85 -22.09 20.94 2.83
CA GLN A 85 -21.69 22.20 2.20
C GLN A 85 -21.75 23.38 3.18
N GLN A 86 -22.81 23.47 3.99
CA GLN A 86 -22.95 24.51 5.02
C GLN A 86 -21.91 24.37 6.14
N ALA A 87 -21.55 23.13 6.51
CA ALA A 87 -20.50 22.81 7.47
C ALA A 87 -19.07 23.02 6.92
N GLY A 88 -18.93 23.38 5.64
CA GLY A 88 -17.65 23.75 5.03
C GLY A 88 -17.03 22.71 4.09
N TRP A 89 -17.78 21.68 3.70
CA TRP A 89 -17.40 20.81 2.58
C TRP A 89 -17.20 21.64 1.31
N SER A 90 -16.08 21.45 0.62
CA SER A 90 -15.64 22.33 -0.48
C SER A 90 -15.17 21.59 -1.74
N ASP A 91 -15.08 20.26 -1.71
CA ASP A 91 -14.61 19.48 -2.84
C ASP A 91 -15.79 19.08 -3.75
N SER A 92 -16.14 19.98 -4.67
CA SER A 92 -17.19 19.73 -5.66
C SER A 92 -16.79 18.70 -6.72
N ALA A 93 -15.48 18.58 -7.01
CA ALA A 93 -14.99 17.65 -8.03
C ALA A 93 -15.10 16.22 -7.52
N HIS A 94 -14.66 15.97 -6.29
CA HIS A 94 -14.83 14.68 -5.63
C HIS A 94 -16.31 14.26 -5.60
N ALA A 95 -17.21 15.15 -5.16
CA ALA A 95 -18.64 14.85 -5.09
C ALA A 95 -19.28 14.55 -6.46
N ALA A 96 -18.78 15.15 -7.55
CA ALA A 96 -19.27 14.88 -8.90
C ALA A 96 -18.88 13.47 -9.39
N ASP A 97 -17.64 13.06 -9.08
CA ASP A 97 -17.03 11.81 -9.55
C ASP A 97 -17.30 10.61 -8.63
N ASP A 98 -17.71 10.85 -7.39
CA ASP A 98 -18.05 9.82 -6.41
C ASP A 98 -19.14 8.87 -6.94
N SER A 99 -18.84 7.57 -6.96
CA SER A 99 -19.77 6.53 -7.39
C SER A 99 -20.95 6.37 -6.44
N ASP A 100 -20.76 6.65 -5.15
CA ASP A 100 -21.83 6.51 -4.16
C ASP A 100 -22.95 7.52 -4.42
N LEU A 101 -22.62 8.66 -5.04
CA LEU A 101 -23.56 9.74 -5.38
C LEU A 101 -24.07 9.66 -6.83
N GLU A 102 -23.80 8.57 -7.55
CA GLU A 102 -24.19 8.42 -8.96
C GLU A 102 -25.68 8.68 -9.19
N SER A 103 -26.53 8.21 -8.27
CA SER A 103 -27.99 8.39 -8.33
C SER A 103 -28.44 9.87 -8.31
N LEU A 104 -27.60 10.79 -7.81
CA LEU A 104 -27.90 12.21 -7.70
C LEU A 104 -27.47 13.01 -8.93
N ARG A 105 -26.58 12.49 -9.77
CA ARG A 105 -25.93 13.25 -10.87
C ARG A 105 -26.92 13.89 -11.86
N ALA A 106 -28.04 13.20 -12.11
CA ALA A 106 -29.09 13.68 -13.01
C ALA A 106 -30.00 14.75 -12.38
N ARG A 107 -29.94 14.97 -11.07
CA ARG A 107 -30.81 15.93 -10.39
C ARG A 107 -30.32 17.36 -10.58
N ALA A 108 -31.25 18.28 -10.85
CA ALA A 108 -30.94 19.70 -11.03
C ALA A 108 -30.46 20.38 -9.74
N ASP A 109 -30.98 19.96 -8.58
CA ASP A 109 -30.57 20.48 -7.27
C ASP A 109 -29.16 20.04 -6.87
N PHE A 110 -28.75 18.82 -7.25
CA PHE A 110 -27.38 18.35 -7.11
C PHE A 110 -26.39 19.17 -7.94
N GLN A 111 -26.68 19.38 -9.23
CA GLN A 111 -25.84 20.19 -10.13
C GLN A 111 -25.71 21.64 -9.63
N LYS A 112 -26.80 22.20 -9.11
CA LYS A 112 -26.79 23.54 -8.49
C LYS A 112 -25.91 23.55 -7.24
N LEU A 113 -26.05 22.57 -6.35
CA LEU A 113 -25.26 22.46 -5.13
C LEU A 113 -23.75 22.32 -5.43
N LEU A 114 -23.36 21.51 -6.41
CA LEU A 114 -21.96 21.39 -6.84
C LEU A 114 -21.40 22.73 -7.33
N SER A 115 -22.20 23.49 -8.09
CA SER A 115 -21.82 24.84 -8.56
C SER A 115 -21.64 25.81 -7.39
N GLU A 116 -22.48 25.71 -6.36
CA GLU A 116 -22.38 26.52 -5.14
C GLU A 116 -21.16 26.14 -4.31
N ILE A 117 -20.87 24.84 -4.12
CA ILE A 117 -19.67 24.33 -3.45
C ILE A 117 -18.42 24.85 -4.17
N ALA A 118 -18.34 24.70 -5.50
CA ALA A 118 -17.22 25.16 -6.31
C ALA A 118 -17.01 26.68 -6.20
N ARG A 119 -18.09 27.45 -6.24
CA ARG A 119 -18.05 28.91 -6.09
C ARG A 119 -17.58 29.31 -4.69
N ASN A 120 -18.12 28.68 -3.65
CA ASN A 120 -17.78 28.97 -2.25
C ASN A 120 -16.33 28.59 -1.94
N ALA A 121 -15.83 27.48 -2.51
CA ALA A 121 -14.43 27.09 -2.42
C ALA A 121 -13.51 28.15 -3.04
N ARG A 122 -13.88 28.71 -4.21
CA ARG A 122 -13.12 29.80 -4.85
C ARG A 122 -13.12 31.09 -4.02
N THR A 123 -14.25 31.48 -3.43
CA THR A 123 -14.33 32.69 -2.60
C THR A 123 -13.63 32.53 -1.25
N ARG A 124 -13.55 31.32 -0.69
CA ARG A 124 -12.81 31.04 0.56
C ARG A 124 -11.33 31.42 0.49
N TYR A 125 -10.74 31.41 -0.71
CA TYR A 125 -9.35 31.82 -0.95
C TYR A 125 -9.25 33.18 -1.66
N GLY A 126 -10.24 34.08 -1.49
CA GLY A 126 -10.18 35.43 -2.06
C GLY A 126 -10.48 35.53 -3.55
N GLY A 127 -11.07 34.49 -4.16
CA GLY A 127 -11.46 34.51 -5.57
C GLY A 127 -10.30 34.29 -6.55
N TYR A 128 -9.10 33.95 -6.06
CA TYR A 128 -7.96 33.65 -6.92
C TYR A 128 -8.13 32.28 -7.60
N PRO A 129 -7.77 32.15 -8.89
CA PRO A 129 -7.77 30.87 -9.58
C PRO A 129 -6.67 29.96 -8.97
N MET A 130 -7.09 28.91 -8.27
CA MET A 130 -6.20 27.84 -7.84
C MET A 130 -6.10 26.79 -8.93
N HIS A 131 -4.89 26.30 -9.18
CA HIS A 131 -4.63 25.14 -10.02
C HIS A 131 -3.71 24.20 -9.24
N THR A 132 -3.96 22.92 -9.37
CA THR A 132 -3.06 21.88 -8.87
C THR A 132 -2.01 21.59 -9.94
N CYS A 133 -0.75 21.48 -9.53
CA CYS A 133 0.34 21.05 -10.40
C CYS A 133 0.84 19.70 -9.91
N GLU A 134 1.04 18.77 -10.83
CA GLU A 134 1.71 17.51 -10.53
C GLU A 134 3.20 17.77 -10.25
N GLN A 135 3.70 17.19 -9.16
CA GLN A 135 5.13 17.23 -8.84
C GLN A 135 5.70 15.82 -8.90
N ARG A 136 6.75 15.63 -9.71
CA ARG A 136 7.53 14.38 -9.68
C ARG A 136 8.43 14.39 -8.45
N ARG A 137 8.29 13.37 -7.60
CA ARG A 137 9.12 13.21 -6.40
C ARG A 137 10.59 13.03 -6.80
N VAL A 138 11.47 13.73 -6.12
CA VAL A 138 12.93 13.57 -6.24
C VAL A 138 13.40 12.85 -4.98
N GLY A 139 14.02 11.68 -5.15
CA GLY A 139 14.64 10.90 -4.09
C GLY A 139 16.03 10.44 -4.51
N GLN A 140 16.79 9.87 -3.59
CA GLN A 140 18.11 9.30 -3.86
C GLN A 140 18.01 7.79 -4.08
N TYR A 141 18.95 7.24 -4.84
CA TYR A 141 19.15 5.81 -4.94
C TYR A 141 20.64 5.52 -5.08
N LEU A 142 21.11 4.43 -4.51
CA LEU A 142 22.47 3.94 -4.72
C LEU A 142 22.52 3.13 -6.01
N VAL A 143 23.67 3.14 -6.67
CA VAL A 143 23.95 2.30 -7.83
C VAL A 143 25.08 1.36 -7.48
N VAL A 144 24.87 0.06 -7.69
CA VAL A 144 25.93 -0.94 -7.63
C VAL A 144 26.20 -1.42 -9.05
N LEU A 145 27.40 -1.11 -9.53
CA LEU A 145 27.86 -1.53 -10.85
C LEU A 145 28.62 -2.85 -10.75
N PRO A 146 28.69 -3.60 -11.86
CA PRO A 146 29.62 -4.71 -11.99
C PRO A 146 31.05 -4.35 -11.61
N THR A 147 31.72 -5.30 -10.95
CA THR A 147 33.12 -5.14 -10.56
C THR A 147 34.03 -4.99 -11.78
N ASP A 148 33.62 -5.55 -12.92
CA ASP A 148 34.22 -5.49 -14.25
C ASP A 148 33.38 -4.65 -15.24
N TYR A 149 32.66 -3.63 -14.74
CA TYR A 149 31.76 -2.81 -15.54
C TYR A 149 32.39 -2.28 -16.85
N ASP A 150 31.76 -2.62 -17.98
CA ASP A 150 32.06 -2.09 -19.30
C ASP A 150 30.91 -1.19 -19.78
N PRO A 151 31.12 0.12 -19.99
CA PRO A 151 30.08 1.02 -20.47
C PRO A 151 29.55 0.69 -21.88
N ASN A 152 30.22 -0.20 -22.63
CA ASN A 152 29.78 -0.65 -23.95
C ASN A 152 28.93 -1.93 -23.89
N GLN A 153 28.92 -2.63 -22.76
CA GLN A 153 28.06 -3.79 -22.52
C GLN A 153 26.72 -3.34 -21.96
N ARG A 154 25.62 -3.99 -22.41
CA ARG A 154 24.31 -3.78 -21.82
C ARG A 154 24.05 -4.78 -20.69
N TYR A 155 23.49 -4.29 -19.58
CA TYR A 155 23.22 -5.07 -18.38
C TYR A 155 21.73 -5.03 -18.03
N PRO A 156 21.11 -6.15 -17.65
CA PRO A 156 19.78 -6.12 -17.04
C PRO A 156 19.80 -5.33 -15.72
N LEU A 157 18.71 -4.62 -15.44
CA LEU A 157 18.53 -3.85 -14.21
C LEU A 157 17.80 -4.66 -13.14
N VAL A 158 18.32 -4.62 -11.91
CA VAL A 158 17.63 -5.13 -10.72
C VAL A 158 17.46 -4.01 -9.68
N VAL A 159 16.24 -3.81 -9.18
CA VAL A 159 15.95 -2.85 -8.11
C VAL A 159 15.89 -3.58 -6.77
N LEU A 160 16.69 -3.14 -5.79
CA LEU A 160 16.78 -3.73 -4.46
C LEU A 160 15.96 -2.90 -3.45
N LEU A 161 14.93 -3.49 -2.86
CA LEU A 161 13.99 -2.82 -1.94
C LEU A 161 14.21 -3.27 -0.49
N HIS A 162 14.62 -2.33 0.35
CA HIS A 162 14.98 -2.57 1.74
C HIS A 162 13.75 -2.80 2.64
N SER A 163 13.97 -3.29 3.86
CA SER A 163 12.90 -3.45 4.86
C SER A 163 12.47 -2.11 5.48
N TYR A 164 11.35 -2.10 6.19
CA TYR A 164 10.97 -0.99 7.07
C TYR A 164 12.12 -0.63 8.03
N GLY A 165 12.36 0.67 8.22
CA GLY A 165 13.39 1.17 9.14
C GLY A 165 14.82 0.84 8.71
N SER A 166 15.03 0.52 7.43
CA SER A 166 16.36 0.32 6.84
C SER A 166 16.72 1.47 5.90
N ASN A 167 17.82 1.33 5.17
CA ASN A 167 18.27 2.30 4.18
C ASN A 167 19.00 1.63 3.00
N PRO A 168 19.23 2.37 1.91
CA PRO A 168 19.92 1.85 0.73
C PRO A 168 21.30 1.25 1.03
N GLU A 169 22.11 1.89 1.88
CA GLU A 169 23.48 1.47 2.16
C GLU A 169 23.52 0.09 2.82
N ARG A 170 22.69 -0.12 3.85
CA ARG A 170 22.60 -1.40 4.55
C ARG A 170 22.05 -2.49 3.65
N PHE A 171 21.04 -2.18 2.83
CA PHE A 171 20.46 -3.19 1.96
C PHE A 171 21.34 -3.52 0.76
N ALA A 172 22.20 -2.62 0.30
CA ALA A 172 23.19 -2.91 -0.73
C ALA A 172 24.16 -4.04 -0.31
N GLU A 173 24.35 -4.32 0.98
CA GLU A 173 25.18 -5.44 1.45
C GLU A 173 24.72 -6.81 0.91
N VAL A 174 23.44 -6.96 0.51
CA VAL A 174 22.94 -8.20 -0.11
C VAL A 174 23.63 -8.52 -1.43
N THR A 175 24.26 -7.54 -2.09
CA THR A 175 25.04 -7.77 -3.32
C THR A 175 26.28 -8.63 -3.07
N SER A 176 26.68 -8.86 -1.81
CA SER A 176 27.71 -9.84 -1.47
C SER A 176 27.26 -11.29 -1.64
N PHE A 177 25.96 -11.55 -1.78
CA PHE A 177 25.38 -12.89 -1.93
C PHE A 177 24.75 -13.16 -3.30
N ILE A 178 24.67 -12.15 -4.17
CA ILE A 178 24.09 -12.22 -5.51
C ILE A 178 25.12 -11.78 -6.56
N ASN A 179 24.90 -12.19 -7.81
CA ASN A 179 25.83 -11.93 -8.90
C ASN A 179 25.95 -10.43 -9.17
N THR A 180 27.17 -9.89 -9.04
CA THR A 180 27.45 -8.49 -9.33
C THR A 180 28.03 -8.26 -10.72
N THR A 181 28.54 -9.26 -11.42
CA THR A 181 29.18 -9.10 -12.74
C THR A 181 28.19 -8.97 -13.90
N ASP A 182 26.99 -9.55 -13.76
CA ASP A 182 26.02 -9.67 -14.85
C ASP A 182 24.87 -8.65 -14.81
N PHE A 183 24.76 -7.88 -13.72
CA PHE A 183 23.61 -7.00 -13.46
C PHE A 183 24.07 -5.64 -12.96
N ILE A 184 23.29 -4.61 -13.28
CA ILE A 184 23.37 -3.33 -12.58
C ILE A 184 22.25 -3.28 -11.55
N TYR A 185 22.57 -2.83 -10.34
CA TYR A 185 21.60 -2.70 -9.26
C TYR A 185 21.30 -1.24 -8.94
N ALA A 186 20.02 -0.93 -8.73
CA ALA A 186 19.58 0.31 -8.11
C ALA A 186 19.00 0.01 -6.73
N VAL A 187 19.40 0.76 -5.71
CA VAL A 187 18.92 0.62 -4.33
C VAL A 187 18.27 1.94 -3.91
N PRO A 188 16.96 2.12 -4.18
CA PRO A 188 16.29 3.38 -3.89
C PRO A 188 16.06 3.63 -2.41
N GLU A 189 16.16 4.90 -2.03
CA GLU A 189 15.62 5.41 -0.78
C GLU A 189 14.08 5.29 -0.81
N ALA A 190 13.49 4.63 0.19
CA ALA A 190 12.04 4.55 0.28
C ALA A 190 11.40 5.90 0.63
N PRO A 191 10.14 6.16 0.21
CA PRO A 191 9.61 7.51 0.18
C PRO A 191 9.33 8.20 1.53
N TYR A 192 9.28 7.44 2.60
CA TYR A 192 8.88 7.97 3.90
C TYR A 192 10.03 7.83 4.86
N SER A 193 10.57 8.95 5.36
CA SER A 193 11.60 8.90 6.38
C SER A 193 11.02 8.38 7.69
N VAL A 194 11.75 7.45 8.32
CA VAL A 194 11.49 6.95 9.66
C VAL A 194 12.59 7.50 10.56
N LEU A 195 12.20 8.13 11.67
CA LEU A 195 13.17 8.62 12.64
C LEU A 195 13.52 7.48 13.60
N ASP A 196 14.77 7.03 13.58
CA ASP A 196 15.33 6.19 14.64
C ASP A 196 16.49 6.90 15.35
N ALA A 197 16.92 6.34 16.49
CA ALA A 197 17.99 6.91 17.31
C ALA A 197 19.39 6.81 16.67
N THR A 198 19.51 6.18 15.50
CA THR A 198 20.77 5.71 14.90
C THR A 198 21.08 6.24 13.49
N GLY A 199 20.13 6.86 12.77
CA GLY A 199 20.42 7.45 11.45
C GLY A 199 19.22 7.85 10.58
N ARG A 200 19.47 7.97 9.27
CA ARG A 200 18.47 8.18 8.21
C ARG A 200 17.96 6.81 7.72
N THR A 201 16.76 6.45 8.14
CA THR A 201 16.08 5.22 7.71
C THR A 201 14.72 5.54 7.10
N PHE A 202 14.14 4.56 6.42
CA PHE A 202 13.00 4.79 5.54
C PHE A 202 11.97 3.66 5.61
N SER A 203 10.74 4.02 5.24
CA SER A 203 9.60 3.14 5.03
C SER A 203 9.12 3.29 3.59
N HIS A 204 8.77 2.17 2.99
CA HIS A 204 8.11 2.09 1.69
C HIS A 204 6.64 2.49 1.75
N LEU A 205 6.02 2.42 2.92
CA LEU A 205 4.61 2.76 3.10
C LEU A 205 4.50 3.90 4.12
N ARG A 206 3.52 4.77 3.92
CA ARG A 206 3.27 5.84 4.89
C ARG A 206 2.70 5.20 6.15
N GLU A 207 3.36 5.42 7.28
CA GLU A 207 2.85 4.98 8.57
C GLU A 207 1.75 5.94 9.08
N ARG A 208 0.63 5.40 9.58
CA ARG A 208 -0.44 6.12 10.28
C ARG A 208 -0.56 5.64 11.72
N GLY A 209 -0.65 6.60 12.65
CA GLY A 209 -0.88 6.31 14.07
C GLY A 209 0.20 5.40 14.66
N ASN A 210 -0.22 4.42 15.47
CA ASN A 210 0.69 3.46 16.10
C ASN A 210 1.12 2.33 15.13
N PHE A 211 1.77 2.68 14.02
CA PHE A 211 2.39 1.72 13.07
C PHE A 211 1.42 0.99 12.10
N HIS A 212 0.34 1.64 11.64
CA HIS A 212 -0.49 1.06 10.59
C HIS A 212 -0.10 1.60 9.21
N GLU A 213 0.19 0.70 8.27
CA GLU A 213 0.54 1.06 6.90
C GLU A 213 -0.65 1.65 6.16
N ASP A 214 -0.41 2.76 5.47
CA ASP A 214 -1.39 3.39 4.59
C ASP A 214 -1.34 2.77 3.20
N GLU A 215 -2.30 1.91 2.87
CA GLU A 215 -2.43 1.28 1.56
C GLU A 215 -2.44 2.31 0.40
N GLY A 216 -2.97 3.52 0.64
CA GLY A 216 -2.97 4.62 -0.34
C GLY A 216 -1.57 5.11 -0.74
N SER A 217 -0.54 4.82 0.05
CA SER A 217 0.85 5.14 -0.27
C SER A 217 1.53 4.13 -1.20
N ALA A 218 1.00 2.90 -1.28
CA ALA A 218 1.65 1.81 -2.02
C ALA A 218 1.81 2.13 -3.51
N ARG A 219 0.78 2.71 -4.13
CA ARG A 219 0.85 3.15 -5.54
C ARG A 219 1.94 4.19 -5.76
N HIS A 220 2.04 5.19 -4.89
CA HIS A 220 3.05 6.25 -5.00
C HIS A 220 4.47 5.69 -4.88
N THR A 221 4.67 4.69 -4.02
CA THR A 221 5.95 4.00 -3.89
C THR A 221 6.27 3.15 -5.12
N ALA A 222 5.30 2.47 -5.70
CA ALA A 222 5.49 1.75 -6.96
C ALA A 222 5.85 2.69 -8.12
N GLU A 223 5.19 3.85 -8.22
CA GLU A 223 5.53 4.91 -9.19
C GLU A 223 6.95 5.43 -8.97
N TRP A 224 7.37 5.60 -7.71
CA TRP A 224 8.75 5.96 -7.37
C TRP A 224 9.75 4.90 -7.86
N ILE A 225 9.50 3.61 -7.60
CA ILE A 225 10.36 2.51 -8.04
C ILE A 225 10.51 2.48 -9.57
N VAL A 226 9.40 2.60 -10.31
CA VAL A 226 9.43 2.68 -11.77
C VAL A 226 10.21 3.91 -12.24
N SER A 227 10.04 5.04 -11.56
CA SER A 227 10.74 6.29 -11.92
C SER A 227 12.25 6.20 -11.72
N VAL A 228 12.72 5.42 -10.73
CA VAL A 228 14.15 5.12 -10.51
C VAL A 228 14.67 4.24 -11.64
N ALA A 229 13.93 3.21 -12.04
CA ALA A 229 14.31 2.37 -13.17
C ALA A 229 14.40 3.18 -14.48
N ASP A 230 13.45 4.09 -14.72
CA ASP A 230 13.48 5.00 -15.88
C ASP A 230 14.70 5.91 -15.87
N ASP A 231 15.11 6.42 -14.71
CA ASP A 231 16.30 7.27 -14.58
C ASP A 231 17.58 6.46 -14.79
N MET A 232 17.65 5.22 -14.28
CA MET A 232 18.75 4.28 -14.53
C MET A 232 18.93 3.98 -16.01
N MET A 233 17.85 3.68 -16.73
CA MET A 233 17.88 3.39 -18.17
C MET A 233 18.34 4.57 -19.03
N LYS A 234 18.25 5.81 -18.52
CA LYS A 234 18.76 7.00 -19.19
C LYS A 234 20.26 7.22 -18.94
N ARG A 235 20.79 6.73 -17.82
CA ARG A 235 22.16 7.01 -17.35
C ARG A 235 23.15 5.89 -17.62
N TYR A 236 22.68 4.65 -17.64
CA TYR A 236 23.49 3.44 -17.75
C TYR A 236 23.07 2.60 -18.95
N PRO A 237 23.97 1.77 -19.51
CA PRO A 237 23.65 0.88 -20.62
C PRO A 237 22.78 -0.29 -20.13
N ILE A 238 21.49 -0.02 -19.88
CA ILE A 238 20.55 -1.06 -19.45
C ILE A 238 20.03 -1.85 -20.66
N ASP A 239 19.91 -3.16 -20.49
CA ASP A 239 19.30 -4.06 -21.47
C ASP A 239 17.77 -4.06 -21.34
N GLY A 240 17.10 -3.47 -22.34
CA GLY A 240 15.64 -3.38 -22.41
C GLY A 240 15.02 -2.24 -21.60
N THR A 241 13.68 -2.31 -21.47
CA THR A 241 12.83 -1.29 -20.79
C THR A 241 12.11 -1.85 -19.56
N ARG A 242 12.37 -3.11 -19.22
CA ARG A 242 11.82 -3.82 -18.06
C ARG A 242 12.95 -4.11 -17.08
N PHE A 243 12.60 -4.27 -15.80
CA PHE A 243 13.57 -4.50 -14.74
C PHE A 243 13.10 -5.59 -13.78
N SER A 244 14.02 -6.19 -13.05
CA SER A 244 13.70 -7.14 -11.99
C SER A 244 13.72 -6.47 -10.62
N ILE A 245 13.07 -7.06 -9.62
CA ILE A 245 13.03 -6.54 -8.25
C ILE A 245 13.48 -7.63 -7.26
N ILE A 246 14.27 -7.27 -6.25
CA ILE A 246 14.50 -8.11 -5.07
C ILE A 246 14.12 -7.29 -3.85
N GLY A 247 13.10 -7.74 -3.12
CA GLY A 247 12.61 -7.05 -1.93
C GLY A 247 12.71 -7.93 -0.68
N PHE A 248 12.91 -7.27 0.47
CA PHE A 248 12.87 -7.91 1.79
C PHE A 248 11.81 -7.24 2.69
N SER A 249 10.98 -8.03 3.38
CA SER A 249 9.98 -7.54 4.34
C SER A 249 9.01 -6.54 3.66
N GLN A 250 8.92 -5.31 4.15
CA GLN A 250 8.13 -4.25 3.49
C GLN A 250 8.58 -3.99 2.03
N GLY A 251 9.87 -4.15 1.71
CA GLY A 251 10.36 -4.11 0.33
C GLY A 251 9.87 -5.28 -0.53
N ALA A 252 9.65 -6.46 0.07
CA ALA A 252 9.04 -7.60 -0.61
C ALA A 252 7.54 -7.36 -0.88
N ALA A 253 6.83 -6.74 0.07
CA ALA A 253 5.47 -6.27 -0.16
C ALA A 253 5.40 -5.29 -1.35
N MET A 254 6.36 -4.37 -1.44
CA MET A 254 6.44 -3.45 -2.58
C MET A 254 6.83 -4.11 -3.91
N ALA A 255 7.56 -5.22 -3.89
CA ALA A 255 7.82 -5.99 -5.11
C ALA A 255 6.51 -6.54 -5.70
N HIS A 256 5.64 -7.08 -4.85
CA HIS A 256 4.29 -7.50 -5.24
C HIS A 256 3.45 -6.32 -5.77
N VAL A 257 3.38 -5.22 -5.02
CA VAL A 257 2.62 -4.03 -5.44
C VAL A 257 3.09 -3.49 -6.78
N THR A 258 4.41 -3.40 -6.99
CA THR A 258 4.96 -2.83 -8.22
C THR A 258 4.67 -3.71 -9.42
N ALA A 259 4.78 -5.03 -9.28
CA ALA A 259 4.41 -5.97 -10.35
C ALA A 259 2.91 -5.94 -10.65
N ALA A 260 2.05 -5.85 -9.63
CA ALA A 260 0.61 -5.81 -9.79
C ALA A 260 0.11 -4.51 -10.46
N ILE A 261 0.75 -3.38 -10.19
CA ILE A 261 0.37 -2.08 -10.76
C ILE A 261 1.02 -1.82 -12.12
N PHE A 262 2.27 -2.26 -12.31
CA PHE A 262 3.07 -2.03 -13.51
C PHE A 262 3.66 -3.34 -14.10
N PRO A 263 2.81 -4.33 -14.42
CA PRO A 263 3.28 -5.66 -14.86
C PRO A 263 4.08 -5.61 -16.18
N GLU A 264 3.80 -4.62 -17.04
CA GLU A 264 4.53 -4.35 -18.27
C GLU A 264 5.95 -3.85 -18.05
N ARG A 265 6.27 -3.36 -16.84
CA ARG A 265 7.58 -2.81 -16.46
C ARG A 265 8.45 -3.82 -15.71
N VAL A 266 7.85 -4.81 -15.07
CA VAL A 266 8.58 -5.78 -14.22
C VAL A 266 8.84 -7.06 -14.99
N THR A 267 10.10 -7.44 -15.21
CA THR A 267 10.47 -8.73 -15.83
C THR A 267 10.24 -9.88 -14.86
N ALA A 268 10.70 -9.71 -13.62
CA ALA A 268 10.59 -10.71 -12.57
C ALA A 268 10.77 -10.07 -11.20
N TYR A 269 10.29 -10.70 -10.14
CA TYR A 269 10.63 -10.26 -8.78
C TYR A 269 10.84 -11.40 -7.78
N CYS A 270 11.72 -11.14 -6.82
CA CYS A 270 11.85 -11.93 -5.60
C CYS A 270 11.23 -11.19 -4.41
N ALA A 271 10.30 -11.83 -3.72
CA ALA A 271 9.72 -11.37 -2.47
C ALA A 271 10.22 -12.25 -1.32
N HIS A 272 11.14 -11.73 -0.50
CA HIS A 272 11.65 -12.43 0.67
C HIS A 272 10.97 -11.95 1.96
N GLY A 273 10.33 -12.87 2.71
CA GLY A 273 9.73 -12.56 4.01
C GLY A 273 8.67 -11.45 3.95
N GLY A 274 7.91 -11.39 2.85
CA GLY A 274 6.94 -10.33 2.57
C GLY A 274 5.49 -10.76 2.74
N TYR A 275 4.58 -9.84 2.42
CA TYR A 275 3.13 -9.99 2.49
C TYR A 275 2.47 -9.19 1.36
N PHE A 276 1.18 -9.40 1.13
CA PHE A 276 0.41 -8.53 0.23
C PHE A 276 -0.11 -7.32 0.97
N VAL A 277 0.09 -6.14 0.38
CA VAL A 277 -0.59 -4.93 0.83
C VAL A 277 -2.07 -5.04 0.43
N PRO A 278 -3.04 -4.91 1.36
CA PRO A 278 -4.44 -5.11 1.01
C PRO A 278 -4.90 -4.14 -0.07
N GLN A 279 -5.91 -4.54 -0.86
CA GLN A 279 -6.48 -3.79 -1.99
C GLN A 279 -5.51 -3.48 -3.16
N THR A 280 -4.22 -3.80 -3.02
CA THR A 280 -3.23 -3.63 -4.10
C THR A 280 -3.18 -4.83 -5.04
N ILE A 281 -3.57 -6.01 -4.58
CA ILE A 281 -3.56 -7.26 -5.36
C ILE A 281 -5.01 -7.66 -5.64
N THR A 282 -5.42 -7.62 -6.92
CA THR A 282 -6.76 -8.00 -7.37
C THR A 282 -6.67 -9.07 -8.47
N PRO A 283 -7.75 -9.84 -8.74
CA PRO A 283 -7.74 -10.83 -9.83
C PRO A 283 -7.34 -10.23 -11.19
N GLU A 284 -7.77 -9.02 -11.50
CA GLU A 284 -7.45 -8.31 -12.74
C GLU A 284 -5.96 -8.00 -12.84
N ARG A 285 -5.35 -7.55 -11.73
CA ARG A 285 -3.91 -7.26 -11.67
C ARG A 285 -3.07 -8.53 -11.79
N LEU A 286 -3.46 -9.61 -11.13
CA LEU A 286 -2.78 -10.90 -11.26
C LEU A 286 -2.90 -11.48 -12.69
N ALA A 287 -4.05 -11.28 -13.35
CA ALA A 287 -4.21 -11.65 -14.75
C ALA A 287 -3.30 -10.81 -15.67
N ALA A 288 -3.12 -9.52 -15.36
CA ALA A 288 -2.21 -8.64 -16.09
C ALA A 288 -0.73 -9.02 -15.86
N GLU A 289 -0.35 -9.38 -14.63
CA GLU A 289 0.99 -9.93 -14.32
C GLU A 289 1.29 -11.19 -15.13
N LYS A 290 0.35 -12.15 -15.14
CA LYS A 290 0.46 -13.36 -15.96
C LYS A 290 0.62 -13.02 -17.45
N THR A 291 -0.23 -12.13 -17.97
CA THR A 291 -0.23 -11.76 -19.39
C THR A 291 1.07 -11.06 -19.78
N SER A 292 1.67 -10.31 -18.87
CA SER A 292 2.96 -9.65 -19.06
C SER A 292 4.16 -10.60 -18.90
N GLY A 293 3.92 -11.87 -18.53
CA GLY A 293 4.96 -12.88 -18.35
C GLY A 293 5.87 -12.62 -17.15
N VAL A 294 5.34 -11.99 -16.09
CA VAL A 294 6.10 -11.75 -14.86
C VAL A 294 6.46 -13.08 -14.20
N ARG A 295 7.74 -13.28 -13.86
CA ARG A 295 8.23 -14.45 -13.13
C ARG A 295 8.49 -14.11 -11.68
N VAL A 296 8.11 -14.99 -10.76
CA VAL A 296 8.09 -14.70 -9.33
C VAL A 296 8.83 -15.78 -8.54
N LEU A 297 9.70 -15.33 -7.63
CA LEU A 297 10.23 -16.14 -6.56
C LEU A 297 9.74 -15.60 -5.22
N ILE A 298 9.06 -16.44 -4.44
CA ILE A 298 8.79 -16.16 -3.04
C ILE A 298 9.78 -16.99 -2.23
N THR A 299 10.50 -16.33 -1.32
CA THR A 299 11.33 -17.02 -0.33
C THR A 299 10.90 -16.61 1.07
N HIS A 300 10.89 -17.54 2.03
CA HIS A 300 10.45 -17.23 3.38
C HIS A 300 11.21 -18.04 4.42
N GLY A 301 11.60 -17.40 5.51
CA GLY A 301 12.23 -18.07 6.65
C GLY A 301 11.21 -18.93 7.41
N LYS A 302 11.54 -20.19 7.67
CA LYS A 302 10.65 -21.12 8.38
C LYS A 302 10.37 -20.70 9.81
N GLU A 303 11.30 -19.99 10.44
CA GLU A 303 11.19 -19.50 11.81
C GLU A 303 10.90 -17.99 11.89
N ASP A 304 10.42 -17.37 10.80
CA ASP A 304 10.10 -15.95 10.74
C ASP A 304 9.00 -15.57 11.77
N GLN A 305 9.37 -14.72 12.73
CA GLN A 305 8.47 -14.23 13.78
C GLN A 305 7.95 -12.81 13.51
N ALA A 306 8.48 -12.12 12.50
CA ALA A 306 8.07 -10.76 12.16
C ALA A 306 6.97 -10.78 11.09
N VAL A 307 7.11 -11.64 10.08
CA VAL A 307 6.11 -11.89 9.05
C VAL A 307 5.83 -13.39 9.00
N SER A 308 4.60 -13.79 9.32
CA SER A 308 4.21 -15.20 9.35
C SER A 308 4.53 -15.88 8.01
N LEU A 309 5.04 -17.11 8.06
CA LEU A 309 5.22 -17.96 6.89
C LEU A 309 3.92 -18.12 6.07
N ASP A 310 2.77 -18.06 6.75
CA ASP A 310 1.46 -18.14 6.09
C ASP A 310 1.23 -17.02 5.07
N GLU A 311 1.84 -15.83 5.25
CA GLU A 311 1.76 -14.73 4.28
C GLU A 311 2.44 -15.10 2.96
N GLY A 312 3.66 -15.66 3.01
CA GLY A 312 4.37 -16.13 1.83
C GLY A 312 3.67 -17.29 1.14
N VAL A 313 3.11 -18.22 1.91
CA VAL A 313 2.31 -19.35 1.38
C VAL A 313 1.01 -18.86 0.75
N TYR A 314 0.33 -17.91 1.38
CA TYR A 314 -0.87 -17.28 0.85
C TYR A 314 -0.59 -16.59 -0.49
N ALA A 315 0.46 -15.77 -0.54
CA ALA A 315 0.87 -15.07 -1.76
C ALA A 315 1.20 -16.05 -2.89
N TYR A 316 1.96 -17.11 -2.60
CA TYR A 316 2.27 -18.17 -3.56
C TYR A 316 1.00 -18.83 -4.11
N ASN A 317 0.07 -19.21 -3.24
CA ASN A 317 -1.16 -19.88 -3.65
C ASN A 317 -2.01 -18.99 -4.56
N LEU A 318 -2.14 -17.70 -4.23
CA LEU A 318 -2.93 -16.75 -5.01
C LEU A 318 -2.31 -16.51 -6.41
N LEU A 319 -1.00 -16.28 -6.48
CA LEU A 319 -0.26 -16.13 -7.74
C LEU A 319 -0.36 -17.40 -8.60
N LYS A 320 -0.20 -18.57 -7.97
CA LYS A 320 -0.29 -19.85 -8.66
C LYS A 320 -1.68 -20.13 -9.19
N GLN A 321 -2.72 -19.82 -8.41
CA GLN A 321 -4.11 -19.94 -8.83
C GLN A 321 -4.43 -19.02 -10.00
N ALA A 322 -3.88 -17.79 -10.02
CA ALA A 322 -3.99 -16.88 -11.16
C ALA A 322 -3.20 -17.34 -12.39
N GLY A 323 -2.28 -18.30 -12.24
CA GLY A 323 -1.45 -18.85 -13.30
C GLY A 323 -0.22 -18.00 -13.63
N VAL A 324 0.24 -17.18 -12.67
CA VAL A 324 1.54 -16.50 -12.73
C VAL A 324 2.65 -17.54 -12.55
N ASP A 325 3.78 -17.39 -13.24
CA ASP A 325 4.95 -18.26 -13.06
C ASP A 325 5.61 -17.95 -11.70
N VAL A 326 5.21 -18.69 -10.68
CA VAL A 326 5.65 -18.49 -9.29
C VAL A 326 6.29 -19.74 -8.71
N LYS A 327 7.43 -19.55 -8.02
CA LYS A 327 8.12 -20.55 -7.20
C LYS A 327 8.11 -20.12 -5.73
N LEU A 328 8.03 -21.09 -4.83
CA LEU A 328 8.15 -20.89 -3.38
C LEU A 328 9.32 -21.70 -2.84
N GLU A 329 10.24 -21.03 -2.14
CA GLU A 329 11.35 -21.67 -1.41
C GLU A 329 11.22 -21.34 0.08
N ILE A 330 10.91 -22.36 0.89
CA ILE A 330 10.92 -22.23 2.35
C ILE A 330 12.32 -22.57 2.83
N LEU A 331 12.96 -21.62 3.51
CA LEU A 331 14.36 -21.70 3.91
C LEU A 331 14.46 -21.80 5.44
N GLY A 332 15.58 -22.33 5.93
CA GLY A 332 15.87 -22.24 7.36
C GLY A 332 16.11 -20.79 7.80
N GLY A 333 15.92 -20.48 9.07
CA GLY A 333 16.15 -19.17 9.65
C GLY A 333 14.88 -18.34 9.89
N GLY A 334 15.09 -17.21 10.56
CA GLY A 334 14.04 -16.24 10.90
C GLY A 334 13.90 -15.11 9.86
N HIS A 335 13.54 -13.91 10.33
CA HIS A 335 13.32 -12.73 9.49
C HIS A 335 14.63 -12.05 9.05
N THR A 336 15.42 -12.68 8.20
CA THR A 336 16.71 -12.12 7.75
C THR A 336 17.02 -12.44 6.29
N PHE A 337 17.57 -11.46 5.57
CA PHE A 337 18.14 -11.68 4.25
C PHE A 337 19.62 -12.11 4.38
N GLY A 338 19.83 -13.41 4.57
CA GLY A 338 21.16 -13.99 4.76
C GLY A 338 21.77 -14.64 3.51
N PRO A 339 22.97 -15.26 3.63
CA PRO A 339 23.67 -15.91 2.53
C PRO A 339 22.87 -17.02 1.83
N GLU A 340 22.08 -17.79 2.58
CA GLU A 340 21.26 -18.87 2.00
C GLU A 340 20.17 -18.32 1.07
N VAL A 341 19.47 -17.27 1.53
CA VAL A 341 18.47 -16.54 0.74
C VAL A 341 19.14 -15.96 -0.50
N GLY A 342 20.24 -15.23 -0.33
CA GLY A 342 20.98 -14.62 -1.42
C GLY A 342 21.41 -15.63 -2.49
N ARG A 343 21.95 -16.80 -2.08
CA ARG A 343 22.30 -17.88 -3.02
C ARG A 343 21.10 -18.37 -3.83
N LYS A 344 19.96 -18.60 -3.19
CA LYS A 344 18.73 -19.05 -3.86
C LYS A 344 18.19 -18.01 -4.84
N VAL A 345 18.20 -16.74 -4.44
CA VAL A 345 17.83 -15.62 -5.30
C VAL A 345 18.79 -15.50 -6.48
N ASN A 346 20.09 -15.67 -6.26
CA ASN A 346 21.10 -15.64 -7.30
C ASN A 346 20.93 -16.76 -8.34
N GLU A 347 20.75 -18.00 -7.87
CA GLU A 347 20.49 -19.16 -8.74
C GLU A 347 19.25 -18.92 -9.63
N TRP A 348 18.18 -18.40 -9.03
CA TRP A 348 16.97 -18.05 -9.76
C TRP A 348 17.20 -16.92 -10.76
N LEU A 349 17.86 -15.84 -10.36
CA LEU A 349 18.14 -14.67 -11.20
C LEU A 349 18.97 -15.04 -12.43
N LEU A 350 19.97 -15.92 -12.27
CA LEU A 350 20.78 -16.42 -13.38
C LEU A 350 20.00 -17.35 -14.31
N ALA A 351 19.11 -18.17 -13.77
CA ALA A 351 18.21 -19.00 -14.57
C ALA A 351 17.26 -18.15 -15.42
N LEU A 352 16.93 -16.91 -15.01
CA LEU A 352 16.09 -16.01 -15.82
C LEU A 352 16.74 -15.61 -17.15
N ARG A 353 18.08 -15.68 -17.25
CA ARG A 353 18.85 -15.30 -18.45
C ARG A 353 19.08 -16.45 -19.42
N GLN A 354 18.81 -17.70 -19.01
CA GLN A 354 18.93 -18.82 -19.92
C GLN A 354 17.71 -18.84 -20.86
N PRO A 355 17.94 -19.05 -22.17
CA PRO A 355 16.91 -18.96 -23.21
C PRO A 355 15.79 -20.00 -23.09
#